data_AF-A0A8T6P1Y9-F1
#
_entry.id   AF-A0A8T6P1Y9-F1
#
_cell.length_a   1.000
_cell.length_b   1.000
_cell.length_c   1.000
_cell.angle_alpha   90.00
_cell.angle_beta   90.00
_cell.angle_gamma   90.00
#
_symmetry.space_group_name_H-M   'P 1'
#
loop_
_entity.id
_entity.type
_entity.pdbx_description
1 polymer ?
#
loop_
_entity_poly.entity_id
_entity_poly.type
_entity_poly.pdbx_seq_one_letter_code
_entity_poly.pdbx_strand_id
1 'polypeptide(L)'
;MSSKRRLLANLFRLTLLSAFLLVLVGCMPDPQPTVEDFERTINSTDVTASLQYVQVRERGPIYEIAMTVPDDWVGSFEIEGTGNQLLFNYLVDGDIPALIFFVEALSEEQYWEQIGSYPGDYTNVVFTDDTYFVYRLPVDPVFATLDEELYAGFSEQVPTAMSSFSIERVDSMLMMP
;
A
#
# COMPACT_ATOMS: atom_id res chain seq x y z
N MET A 1 4.60 57.98 29.55
CA MET A 1 5.09 56.58 29.71
C MET A 1 6.52 56.50 29.21
N SER A 2 7.47 56.08 30.06
CA SER A 2 8.90 56.12 29.72
C SER A 2 9.28 55.03 28.70
N SER A 3 10.25 55.34 27.84
CA SER A 3 10.80 54.46 26.80
C SER A 3 11.08 53.02 27.28
N LYS A 4 11.54 52.87 28.53
CA LYS A 4 11.84 51.56 29.15
C LYS A 4 10.61 50.65 29.26
N ARG A 5 9.40 51.19 29.48
CA ARG A 5 8.17 50.39 29.59
C ARG A 5 7.71 49.81 28.24
N ARG A 6 7.98 50.51 27.13
CA ARG A 6 7.65 50.01 25.78
C ARG A 6 8.59 48.87 25.36
N LEU A 7 9.86 48.97 25.74
CA LEU A 7 10.89 47.98 25.43
C LEU A 7 10.64 46.64 26.16
N LEU A 8 10.28 46.70 27.45
CA LEU A 8 9.88 45.52 28.24
C LEU A 8 8.61 44.84 27.69
N ALA A 9 7.61 45.61 27.27
CA ALA A 9 6.38 45.06 26.71
C ALA A 9 6.61 44.34 25.37
N ASN A 10 7.52 44.86 24.53
CA ASN A 10 7.87 44.22 23.26
C ASN A 10 8.68 42.93 23.46
N LEU A 11 9.62 42.91 24.42
CA LEU A 11 10.38 41.70 24.78
C LEU A 11 9.46 40.59 25.27
N PHE A 12 8.52 40.91 26.18
CA PHE A 12 7.57 39.94 26.71
C PHE A 12 6.67 39.34 25.61
N ARG A 13 6.18 40.17 24.68
CA ARG A 13 5.39 39.70 23.51
C ARG A 13 6.18 38.76 22.62
N LEU A 14 7.47 39.05 22.38
CA LEU A 14 8.36 38.22 21.58
C LEU A 14 8.63 36.85 22.24
N THR A 15 8.84 36.83 23.55
CA THR A 15 9.04 35.58 24.31
C THR A 15 7.78 34.71 24.29
N LEU A 16 6.60 35.31 24.44
CA LEU A 16 5.32 34.60 24.37
C LEU A 16 5.05 34.04 22.97
N LEU A 17 5.36 34.80 21.92
CA LEU A 17 5.23 34.34 20.54
C LEU A 17 6.17 33.17 20.24
N SER A 18 7.42 33.25 20.71
CA SER A 18 8.42 32.18 20.52
C SER A 18 8.05 30.91 21.29
N ALA A 19 7.53 31.03 22.51
CA ALA A 19 7.03 29.89 23.28
C ALA A 19 5.82 29.24 22.61
N PHE A 20 4.91 30.04 22.04
CA PHE A 20 3.74 29.54 21.32
C PHE A 20 4.12 28.82 20.03
N LEU A 21 5.11 29.32 19.29
CA LEU A 21 5.66 28.65 18.09
C LEU A 21 6.31 27.30 18.43
N LEU A 22 7.03 27.19 19.55
CA LEU A 22 7.64 25.92 19.97
C LEU A 22 6.61 24.84 20.34
N VAL A 23 5.48 25.23 20.94
CA VAL A 23 4.36 24.31 21.23
C VAL A 23 3.69 23.83 19.94
N LEU A 24 3.63 24.65 18.89
CA LEU A 24 3.06 24.27 17.60
C LEU A 24 3.97 23.33 16.79
N VAL A 25 5.30 23.46 16.93
CA VAL A 25 6.26 22.57 16.24
C VAL A 25 6.33 21.18 16.90
N GLY A 26 6.10 21.09 18.22
CA GLY A 26 6.16 19.82 18.96
C GLY A 26 4.99 18.84 18.72
N CYS A 27 3.98 19.22 17.94
CA CYS A 27 2.83 18.37 17.62
C CYS A 27 2.81 17.90 16.16
N MET A 28 3.87 18.11 15.37
CA MET A 28 3.94 17.46 14.06
C MET A 28 4.15 15.96 14.29
N PRO A 29 3.20 15.10 13.88
CA PRO A 29 3.43 13.66 13.87
C PRO A 29 4.66 13.39 13.02
N ASP A 30 5.53 12.49 13.49
CA ASP A 30 6.67 12.05 12.71
C ASP A 30 6.15 11.54 11.35
N PRO A 31 6.68 12.03 10.21
CA PRO A 31 6.23 11.55 8.91
C PRO A 31 6.61 10.08 8.78
N GLN A 32 5.65 9.20 9.04
CA GLN A 32 5.85 7.77 8.82
C GLN A 32 6.07 7.53 7.31
N PRO A 33 7.08 6.72 6.94
CA PRO A 33 7.33 6.42 5.54
C PRO A 33 6.09 5.76 4.92
N THR A 34 5.82 6.12 3.67
CA THR A 34 4.72 5.59 2.86
C THR A 34 5.22 4.97 1.59
N VAL A 35 4.60 3.87 1.22
CA VAL A 35 4.59 3.41 -0.16
C VAL A 35 3.84 4.46 -0.99
N GLU A 36 4.51 4.99 -2.01
CA GLU A 36 3.87 5.88 -2.99
C GLU A 36 3.05 5.05 -3.97
N ASP A 37 1.92 5.58 -4.41
CA ASP A 37 1.13 4.93 -5.46
C ASP A 37 1.96 4.86 -6.75
N PHE A 38 1.87 3.74 -7.46
CA PHE A 38 2.62 3.51 -8.68
C PHE A 38 1.85 2.66 -9.67
N GLU A 39 2.24 2.75 -10.94
CA GLU A 39 1.70 1.96 -12.03
C GLU A 39 2.86 1.58 -12.96
N ARG A 40 2.99 0.31 -13.32
CA ARG A 40 4.00 -0.14 -14.30
C ARG A 40 3.63 -1.46 -14.96
N THR A 41 3.95 -1.58 -16.25
CA THR A 41 3.89 -2.84 -16.98
C THR A 41 4.88 -3.86 -16.41
N ILE A 42 4.47 -5.13 -16.34
CA ILE A 42 5.33 -6.25 -16.00
C ILE A 42 6.30 -6.50 -17.16
N ASN A 43 7.58 -6.24 -16.95
CA ASN A 43 8.62 -6.41 -17.97
C ASN A 43 9.57 -7.60 -17.70
N SER A 44 9.31 -8.36 -16.64
CA SER A 44 10.08 -9.52 -16.19
C SER A 44 9.14 -10.49 -15.49
N THR A 45 9.44 -11.79 -15.51
CA THR A 45 8.71 -12.80 -14.73
C THR A 45 8.89 -12.60 -13.24
N ASP A 46 10.05 -12.10 -12.80
CA ASP A 46 10.28 -11.71 -11.41
C ASP A 46 9.68 -10.32 -11.15
N VAL A 47 8.66 -10.27 -10.31
CA VAL A 47 7.94 -9.06 -9.91
C VAL A 47 8.25 -8.74 -8.46
N THR A 48 8.73 -7.53 -8.20
CA THR A 48 8.94 -7.00 -6.84
C THR A 48 8.17 -5.70 -6.60
N ALA A 49 7.52 -5.54 -5.46
CA ALA A 49 6.77 -4.34 -5.15
C ALA A 49 6.76 -4.07 -3.65
N SER A 50 6.68 -2.80 -3.26
CA SER A 50 6.51 -2.43 -1.85
C SER A 50 5.04 -2.40 -1.47
N LEU A 51 4.69 -2.89 -0.28
CA LEU A 51 3.34 -2.84 0.26
C LEU A 51 3.36 -2.58 1.76
N GLN A 52 2.30 -1.93 2.25
CA GLN A 52 2.14 -1.51 3.64
C GLN A 52 0.64 -1.45 3.96
N TYR A 53 0.21 -1.88 5.14
CA TYR A 53 -1.17 -1.62 5.55
C TYR A 53 -1.34 -0.16 5.97
N VAL A 54 -2.51 0.40 5.67
CA VAL A 54 -2.89 1.76 6.08
C VAL A 54 -4.27 1.69 6.74
N GLN A 55 -4.35 2.11 8.00
CA GLN A 55 -5.58 2.08 8.80
C GLN A 55 -5.83 3.44 9.45
N VAL A 56 -6.65 4.29 8.81
CA VAL A 56 -7.11 5.63 9.25
C VAL A 56 -5.99 6.62 9.64
N ARG A 57 -5.26 6.36 10.72
CA ARG A 57 -4.12 7.15 11.23
C ARG A 57 -2.88 6.31 11.54
N GLU A 58 -2.97 5.01 11.40
CA GLU A 58 -1.87 4.07 11.62
C GLU A 58 -1.40 3.52 10.28
N ARG A 59 -0.08 3.33 10.16
CA ARG A 59 0.53 2.64 9.04
C ARG A 59 1.43 1.55 9.56
N GLY A 60 1.41 0.41 8.88
CA GLY A 60 2.27 -0.72 9.17
C GLY A 60 3.71 -0.51 8.76
N PRO A 61 4.55 -1.54 8.93
CA PRO A 61 5.85 -1.60 8.29
C PRO A 61 5.69 -1.62 6.76
N ILE A 62 6.73 -1.20 6.07
CA ILE A 62 6.85 -1.41 4.62
C ILE A 62 7.46 -2.80 4.40
N TYR A 63 6.87 -3.54 3.49
CA TYR A 63 7.34 -4.86 3.06
C TYR A 63 7.68 -4.83 1.58
N GLU A 64 8.75 -5.51 1.20
CA GLU A 64 9.03 -5.85 -0.19
C GLU A 64 8.42 -7.22 -0.47
N ILE A 65 7.48 -7.24 -1.39
CA ILE A 65 6.85 -8.45 -1.91
C ILE A 65 7.63 -8.87 -3.14
N ALA A 66 7.91 -10.15 -3.27
CA ALA A 66 8.42 -10.74 -4.50
C ALA A 66 7.58 -11.95 -4.93
N MET A 67 7.33 -12.07 -6.22
CA MET A 67 6.68 -13.24 -6.83
C MET A 67 7.17 -13.45 -8.27
N THR A 68 7.09 -14.69 -8.73
CA THR A 68 7.31 -15.07 -10.12
C THR A 68 5.96 -15.23 -10.81
N VAL A 69 5.73 -14.45 -11.87
CA VAL A 69 4.53 -14.55 -12.71
C VAL A 69 4.77 -15.42 -13.95
N PRO A 70 3.71 -15.98 -14.56
CA PRO A 70 3.79 -16.67 -15.84
C PRO A 70 4.42 -15.82 -16.97
N ASP A 71 5.11 -16.48 -17.92
CA ASP A 71 5.77 -15.81 -19.05
C ASP A 71 4.80 -15.02 -19.93
N ASP A 72 3.56 -15.50 -20.09
CA ASP A 72 2.50 -14.87 -20.87
C ASP A 72 1.94 -13.59 -20.22
N TRP A 73 2.28 -13.30 -18.96
CA TRP A 73 1.92 -12.04 -18.31
C TRP A 73 2.89 -10.91 -18.63
N VAL A 74 4.13 -11.25 -19.02
CA VAL A 74 5.18 -10.26 -19.31
C VAL A 74 4.81 -9.45 -20.55
N GLY A 75 4.65 -8.14 -20.38
CA GLY A 75 4.24 -7.18 -21.39
C GLY A 75 2.73 -7.08 -21.60
N SER A 76 1.95 -7.99 -21.02
CA SER A 76 0.49 -8.04 -21.13
C SER A 76 -0.24 -7.68 -19.84
N PHE A 77 0.49 -7.57 -18.74
CA PHE A 77 -0.04 -7.16 -17.44
C PHE A 77 0.63 -5.90 -16.94
N GLU A 78 -0.11 -5.17 -16.14
CA GLU A 78 0.32 -4.03 -15.35
C GLU A 78 0.14 -4.34 -13.87
N ILE A 79 1.07 -3.84 -13.08
CA ILE A 79 0.92 -3.79 -11.63
C ILE A 79 0.68 -2.36 -11.18
N GLU A 80 -0.27 -2.20 -10.27
CA GLU A 80 -0.61 -0.92 -9.67
C GLU A 80 -0.54 -1.06 -8.14
N GLY A 81 0.29 -0.24 -7.49
CA GLY A 81 0.29 -0.09 -6.05
C GLY A 81 -0.62 1.07 -5.68
N THR A 82 -1.65 0.82 -4.88
CA THR A 82 -2.54 1.87 -4.36
C THR A 82 -2.90 1.62 -2.91
N GLY A 83 -2.57 2.58 -2.03
CA GLY A 83 -2.83 2.46 -0.61
C GLY A 83 -2.21 1.20 0.00
N ASN A 84 -3.04 0.24 0.40
CA ASN A 84 -2.62 -1.04 0.98
C ASN A 84 -2.74 -2.24 0.03
N GLN A 85 -2.94 -1.98 -1.26
CA GLN A 85 -3.21 -2.99 -2.29
C GLN A 85 -2.16 -2.97 -3.41
N LEU A 86 -1.88 -4.16 -3.94
CA LEU A 86 -1.12 -4.39 -5.17
C LEU A 86 -2.04 -5.09 -6.17
N LEU A 87 -2.47 -4.36 -7.20
CA LEU A 87 -3.41 -4.83 -8.22
C LEU A 87 -2.63 -5.37 -9.42
N PHE A 88 -3.16 -6.44 -10.02
CA PHE A 88 -2.64 -7.05 -11.23
C PHE A 88 -3.70 -6.95 -12.32
N ASN A 89 -3.47 -6.03 -13.24
CA ASN A 89 -4.40 -5.68 -14.30
C ASN A 89 -3.92 -6.24 -15.64
N TYR A 90 -4.80 -6.90 -16.38
CA TYR A 90 -4.54 -7.30 -17.75
C TYR A 90 -4.75 -6.12 -18.70
N LEU A 91 -3.77 -5.85 -19.56
CA LEU A 91 -3.81 -4.78 -20.55
C LEU A 91 -4.62 -5.24 -21.76
N VAL A 92 -5.77 -4.59 -21.96
CA VAL A 92 -6.62 -4.79 -23.14
C VAL A 92 -6.32 -3.66 -24.13
N ASP A 93 -6.00 -4.02 -25.39
CA ASP A 93 -5.62 -3.05 -26.42
C ASP A 93 -6.66 -1.94 -26.61
N GLY A 94 -6.33 -0.72 -26.16
CA GLY A 94 -7.18 0.45 -26.33
C GLY A 94 -8.36 0.57 -25.35
N ASP A 95 -8.44 -0.33 -24.37
CA ASP A 95 -9.49 -0.37 -23.34
C ASP A 95 -8.91 -0.10 -21.95
N ILE A 96 -9.80 -0.05 -20.95
CA ILE A 96 -9.44 0.10 -19.53
C ILE A 96 -8.80 -1.22 -19.06
N PRO A 97 -7.66 -1.20 -18.35
CA PRO A 97 -7.06 -2.42 -17.79
C PRO A 97 -8.06 -3.21 -16.95
N ALA A 98 -8.06 -4.53 -17.13
CA ALA A 98 -8.99 -5.43 -16.45
C ALA A 98 -8.33 -6.03 -15.21
N LEU A 99 -8.87 -5.75 -14.02
CA LEU A 99 -8.38 -6.35 -12.78
C LEU A 99 -8.57 -7.86 -12.79
N ILE A 100 -7.46 -8.60 -12.63
CA ILE A 100 -7.47 -10.07 -12.54
C ILE A 100 -7.44 -10.51 -11.08
N PHE A 101 -6.51 -9.99 -10.30
CA PHE A 101 -6.42 -10.26 -8.86
C PHE A 101 -5.66 -9.13 -8.17
N PHE A 102 -5.69 -9.12 -6.85
CA PHE A 102 -4.89 -8.19 -6.06
C PHE A 102 -4.42 -8.83 -4.76
N VAL A 103 -3.35 -8.27 -4.21
CA VAL A 103 -2.80 -8.60 -2.88
C VAL A 103 -3.02 -7.40 -1.96
N GLU A 104 -3.39 -7.64 -0.72
CA GLU A 104 -3.56 -6.61 0.30
C GLU A 104 -2.66 -6.89 1.50
N ALA A 105 -2.11 -5.81 2.06
CA ALA A 105 -1.54 -5.79 3.40
C ALA A 105 -2.59 -5.26 4.38
N LEU A 106 -2.86 -6.01 5.44
CA LEU A 106 -3.90 -5.70 6.43
C LEU A 106 -3.32 -5.73 7.84
N SER A 107 -3.78 -4.82 8.70
CA SER A 107 -3.62 -4.98 10.15
C SER A 107 -4.45 -6.17 10.64
N GLU A 108 -4.20 -6.62 11.87
CA GLU A 108 -5.01 -7.67 12.50
C GLU A 108 -6.50 -7.29 12.55
N GLU A 109 -6.82 -6.05 12.94
CA GLU A 109 -8.19 -5.56 12.99
C GLU A 109 -8.84 -5.58 11.61
N GLN A 110 -8.16 -5.05 10.59
CA GLN A 110 -8.66 -5.05 9.21
C GLN A 110 -8.89 -6.48 8.69
N TYR A 111 -7.98 -7.41 9.00
CA TYR A 111 -8.11 -8.81 8.60
C TYR A 111 -9.37 -9.45 9.20
N TRP A 112 -9.60 -9.29 10.51
CA TRP A 112 -10.76 -9.87 11.18
C TRP A 112 -12.08 -9.21 10.79
N GLU A 113 -12.11 -7.91 10.50
CA GLU A 113 -13.28 -7.22 9.96
C GLU A 113 -13.68 -7.74 8.57
N GLN A 114 -12.68 -8.19 7.80
CA GLN A 114 -12.86 -8.64 6.42
C GLN A 114 -13.19 -10.13 6.31
N ILE A 115 -12.69 -10.97 7.20
CA ILE A 115 -13.02 -12.41 7.21
C ILE A 115 -14.54 -12.59 7.39
N GLY A 116 -15.18 -13.15 6.35
CA GLY A 116 -16.62 -13.43 6.32
C GLY A 116 -17.47 -12.35 5.65
N SER A 117 -16.89 -11.19 5.31
CA SER A 117 -17.59 -10.11 4.60
C SER A 117 -17.78 -10.38 3.10
N TYR A 118 -16.95 -11.24 2.50
CA TYR A 118 -17.06 -11.65 1.10
C TYR A 118 -17.04 -13.17 0.98
N PRO A 119 -18.10 -13.81 0.45
CA PRO A 119 -18.08 -15.23 0.16
C PRO A 119 -17.18 -15.50 -1.06
N GLY A 120 -16.13 -16.31 -0.89
CA GLY A 120 -15.31 -16.79 -2.02
C GLY A 120 -13.80 -16.75 -1.79
N ASP A 121 -13.23 -15.58 -1.47
CA ASP A 121 -11.88 -15.28 -1.98
C ASP A 121 -10.91 -14.68 -0.96
N TYR A 122 -10.81 -15.30 0.22
CA TYR A 122 -9.71 -15.01 1.13
C TYR A 122 -8.87 -16.25 1.33
N THR A 123 -7.68 -16.26 0.73
CA THR A 123 -6.62 -17.14 1.18
C THR A 123 -5.56 -16.27 1.84
N ASN A 124 -5.39 -16.45 3.15
CA ASN A 124 -4.21 -15.92 3.82
C ASN A 124 -2.97 -16.51 3.12
N VAL A 125 -2.12 -15.64 2.58
CA VAL A 125 -0.88 -16.08 1.93
C VAL A 125 0.18 -16.25 2.98
N VAL A 126 0.38 -15.19 3.77
CA VAL A 126 1.38 -15.13 4.83
C VAL A 126 0.86 -14.21 5.93
N PHE A 127 1.11 -14.60 7.17
CA PHE A 127 1.04 -13.70 8.32
C PHE A 127 2.48 -13.48 8.83
N THR A 128 2.87 -12.21 8.96
CA THR A 128 4.11 -11.83 9.67
C THR A 128 3.81 -11.64 11.16
N ASP A 129 4.61 -10.86 11.89
CA ASP A 129 4.29 -10.56 13.28
C ASP A 129 3.18 -9.50 13.44
N ASP A 130 3.01 -8.62 12.45
CA ASP A 130 2.16 -7.43 12.54
C ASP A 130 1.24 -7.21 11.32
N THR A 131 1.42 -7.98 10.24
CA THR A 131 0.72 -7.74 8.97
C THR A 131 0.21 -9.04 8.37
N TYR A 132 -1.04 -9.02 7.95
CA TYR A 132 -1.68 -10.09 7.19
C TYR A 132 -1.59 -9.77 5.70
N PHE A 133 -1.03 -10.69 4.92
CA PHE A 133 -1.04 -10.62 3.47
C PHE A 133 -2.11 -11.58 2.94
N VAL A 134 -3.09 -11.02 2.24
CA VAL A 134 -4.17 -11.78 1.60
C VAL A 134 -4.20 -11.47 0.12
N TYR A 135 -4.57 -12.44 -0.71
CA TYR A 135 -4.89 -12.16 -2.10
C TYR A 135 -6.34 -12.49 -2.37
N ARG A 136 -6.89 -11.82 -3.38
CA ARG A 136 -8.27 -12.01 -3.81
C ARG A 136 -8.38 -12.04 -5.32
N LEU A 137 -9.26 -12.93 -5.79
CA LEU A 137 -9.75 -12.94 -7.15
C LEU A 137 -11.18 -12.37 -7.11
N PRO A 138 -11.51 -11.32 -7.87
CA PRO A 138 -12.90 -10.90 -8.02
C PRO A 138 -13.79 -12.05 -8.54
N VAL A 139 -14.98 -12.23 -7.97
CA VAL A 139 -15.91 -13.31 -8.38
C VAL A 139 -16.47 -13.08 -9.79
N ASP A 140 -16.62 -11.80 -10.17
CA ASP A 140 -17.27 -11.40 -11.40
C ASP A 140 -16.36 -10.46 -12.20
N PRO A 141 -16.21 -10.68 -13.51
CA PRO A 141 -15.55 -9.74 -14.42
C PRO A 141 -16.41 -8.49 -14.66
N VAL A 142 -17.44 -8.20 -13.86
CA VAL A 142 -18.40 -7.09 -14.13
C VAL A 142 -17.72 -5.72 -14.28
N PHE A 143 -16.50 -5.56 -13.77
CA PHE A 143 -15.65 -4.38 -13.99
C PHE A 143 -14.52 -4.58 -14.99
N ALA A 144 -14.20 -5.83 -15.34
CA ALA A 144 -13.27 -6.19 -16.39
C ALA A 144 -14.02 -6.20 -17.72
N THR A 145 -13.61 -5.39 -18.70
CA THR A 145 -14.09 -5.49 -20.09
C THR A 145 -13.62 -6.79 -20.79
N LEU A 146 -13.31 -7.83 -20.01
CA LEU A 146 -12.66 -9.06 -20.40
C LEU A 146 -13.69 -10.16 -20.66
N ASP A 147 -13.42 -10.98 -21.67
CA ASP A 147 -14.18 -12.18 -21.92
C ASP A 147 -14.07 -13.17 -20.73
N GLU A 148 -15.17 -13.86 -20.41
CA GLU A 148 -15.27 -14.76 -19.26
C GLU A 148 -14.28 -15.93 -19.35
N GLU A 149 -14.08 -16.51 -20.54
CA GLU A 149 -13.13 -17.61 -20.75
C GLU A 149 -11.69 -17.13 -20.53
N LEU A 150 -11.38 -15.93 -21.00
CA LEU A 150 -10.07 -15.32 -20.81
C LEU A 150 -9.80 -14.97 -19.34
N TYR A 151 -10.80 -14.40 -18.64
CA TYR A 151 -10.71 -14.14 -17.20
C TYR A 151 -10.50 -15.42 -16.38
N ALA A 152 -11.27 -16.48 -16.69
CA ALA A 152 -11.13 -17.77 -16.04
C ALA A 152 -9.73 -18.36 -16.28
N GLY A 153 -9.22 -18.26 -17.52
CA GLY A 153 -7.87 -18.69 -17.87
C GLY A 153 -6.77 -18.00 -17.05
N PHE A 154 -6.86 -16.69 -16.86
CA PHE A 154 -5.91 -15.98 -15.98
C PHE A 154 -6.09 -16.34 -14.51
N SER A 155 -7.34 -16.44 -14.05
CA SER A 155 -7.67 -16.82 -12.67
C SER A 155 -7.10 -18.18 -12.27
N GLU A 156 -7.11 -19.16 -13.18
CA GLU A 156 -6.51 -20.48 -12.95
C GLU A 156 -4.99 -20.44 -12.80
N GLN A 157 -4.31 -19.43 -13.34
CA GLN A 157 -2.87 -19.26 -13.22
C GLN A 157 -2.44 -18.58 -11.91
N VAL A 158 -3.33 -17.78 -11.29
CA VAL A 158 -3.03 -17.02 -10.06
C VAL A 158 -2.45 -17.88 -8.93
N PRO A 159 -3.00 -19.07 -8.60
CA PRO A 159 -2.42 -19.93 -7.55
C PRO A 159 -0.95 -20.33 -7.82
N THR A 160 -0.57 -20.47 -9.09
CA THR A 160 0.82 -20.78 -9.46
C THR A 160 1.72 -19.58 -9.19
N ALA A 161 1.33 -18.37 -9.59
CA ALA A 161 2.08 -17.15 -9.26
C ALA A 161 2.21 -16.98 -7.74
N MET A 162 1.10 -17.14 -7.01
CA MET A 162 1.04 -17.03 -5.55
C MET A 162 1.85 -18.10 -4.81
N SER A 163 2.14 -19.25 -5.44
CA SER A 163 3.00 -20.27 -4.82
C SER A 163 4.46 -19.80 -4.63
N SER A 164 4.88 -18.80 -5.41
CA SER A 164 6.21 -18.18 -5.31
C SER A 164 6.23 -16.89 -4.48
N PHE A 165 5.08 -16.52 -3.91
CA PHE A 165 4.93 -15.30 -3.12
C PHE A 165 5.85 -15.33 -1.90
N SER A 166 6.65 -14.28 -1.77
CA SER A 166 7.54 -14.08 -0.64
C SER A 166 7.49 -12.63 -0.19
N ILE A 167 7.80 -12.42 1.09
CA ILE A 167 7.77 -11.10 1.71
C ILE A 167 9.02 -10.92 2.54
N GLU A 168 9.59 -9.72 2.46
CA GLU A 168 10.68 -9.29 3.31
C GLU A 168 10.31 -7.95 3.93
N ARG A 169 10.49 -7.82 5.25
CA ARG A 169 10.29 -6.53 5.92
C ARG A 169 11.40 -5.60 5.46
N VAL A 170 11.02 -4.45 4.89
CA VAL A 170 11.98 -3.37 4.67
C VAL A 170 12.17 -2.72 6.03
N ASP A 171 13.11 -3.25 6.80
CA ASP A 171 13.59 -2.54 7.97
C ASP A 171 14.03 -1.17 7.49
N SER A 172 13.44 -0.13 8.04
CA SER A 172 13.86 1.25 7.85
C SER A 172 15.27 1.36 8.40
N MET A 173 16.22 0.94 7.57
CA MET A 173 17.63 0.87 7.85
C MET A 173 18.05 2.31 8.09
N LEU A 174 18.08 2.69 9.36
CA LEU A 174 18.84 3.83 9.86
C LEU A 174 18.73 5.06 8.94
N MET A 175 17.58 5.74 8.92
CA MET A 175 17.64 7.19 8.76
C MET A 175 18.32 7.73 10.02
N MET A 176 19.64 7.57 10.10
CA MET A 176 20.47 8.30 11.04
C MET A 176 20.31 9.79 10.71
N PRO A 177 20.07 10.63 11.72
CA PRO A 177 19.89 12.07 11.54
C PRO A 177 21.13 12.76 10.95
#